data_AF-A0A2W7J5M6-F1
#
_entry.id   AF-A0A2W7J5M6-F1
#
_cell.length_a   1.000
_cell.length_b   1.000
_cell.length_c   1.000
_cell.angle_alpha   90.00
_cell.angle_beta   90.00
_cell.angle_gamma   90.00
#
_symmetry.space_group_name_H-M   'P 1'
#
loop_
_entity.id
_entity.type
_entity.pdbx_description
1 polymer ?
#
loop_
_entity_poly.entity_id
_entity_poly.type
_entity_poly.pdbx_seq_one_letter_code
_entity_poly.pdbx_strand_id
1 'polypeptide(L)'
;MTDPIPFSAASAPPRTALPAGTVDVHHHIYDHSFPTYPGLPVRRDASLADHARLRALLGVTRNVLVQPSAYGFDNRLHLAASAAGGANSRAVVVVAPDTSLDDLRAMAAQGAVGARANLVQGVPLSPSDVAPLGARLADMGWHLQIFATPELIAEMAPVLRVLPCPVVFDHLALLPPEGFKAHPAWKVVAGLLEAGRGWVKLSSPYALPPGDPAALIAALVACNPEQTVWGTNWPHPNNPALTPPDDAALIDMFAAAIPAAHHTAVFAGNAARLYKF
;
A
#
# COMPACT_ATOMS: atom_id res chain seq x y z
N MET A 1 13.77 -18.03 -23.83
CA MET A 1 12.75 -17.94 -22.78
C MET A 1 13.32 -17.02 -21.71
N THR A 2 12.61 -15.96 -21.35
CA THR A 2 13.01 -15.07 -20.24
C THR A 2 12.89 -15.83 -18.93
N ASP A 3 13.82 -15.62 -18.01
CA ASP A 3 13.77 -16.28 -16.70
C ASP A 3 12.49 -15.91 -15.96
N PRO A 4 11.80 -16.86 -15.29
CA PRO A 4 10.59 -16.58 -14.54
C PRO A 4 10.79 -15.46 -13.52
N ILE A 5 9.82 -14.55 -13.41
CA ILE A 5 9.82 -13.50 -12.40
C ILE A 5 9.36 -14.10 -11.06
N PRO A 6 10.16 -14.02 -9.99
CA PRO A 6 9.77 -14.57 -8.69
C PRO A 6 8.50 -13.90 -8.18
N PHE A 7 7.56 -14.73 -7.71
CA PHE A 7 6.25 -14.31 -7.19
C PHE A 7 5.39 -13.53 -8.19
N SER A 8 5.60 -13.69 -9.49
CA SER A 8 4.67 -13.22 -10.52
C SER A 8 4.54 -14.25 -11.64
N ALA A 9 3.33 -14.42 -12.19
CA ALA A 9 3.09 -15.20 -13.39
C ALA A 9 3.35 -14.40 -14.68
N ALA A 10 3.61 -13.09 -14.57
CA ALA A 10 3.86 -12.22 -15.71
C ALA A 10 5.09 -12.68 -16.51
N SER A 11 4.90 -12.85 -17.82
CA SER A 11 5.96 -13.24 -18.76
C SER A 11 6.22 -12.20 -19.85
N ALA A 12 5.40 -11.15 -19.90
CA ALA A 12 5.50 -10.02 -20.81
C ALA A 12 5.10 -8.72 -20.09
N PRO A 13 5.48 -7.54 -20.61
CA PRO A 13 5.00 -6.25 -20.10
C PRO A 13 3.48 -6.12 -20.20
N PRO A 14 2.85 -5.23 -19.40
CA PRO A 14 1.42 -4.92 -19.54
C PRO A 14 1.13 -4.37 -20.95
N ARG A 15 -0.09 -4.61 -21.45
CA ARG A 15 -0.52 -4.04 -22.74
C ARG A 15 -0.76 -2.54 -22.63
N THR A 16 -1.17 -2.10 -21.44
CA THR A 16 -1.30 -0.69 -21.09
C THR A 16 0.08 -0.07 -20.92
N ALA A 17 0.40 0.94 -21.72
CA ALA A 17 1.60 1.74 -21.54
C ALA A 17 1.50 2.58 -20.26
N LEU A 18 2.32 2.26 -19.26
CA LEU A 18 2.37 3.03 -18.01
C LEU A 18 3.10 4.36 -18.23
N PRO A 19 2.67 5.44 -17.55
CA PRO A 19 3.31 6.74 -17.65
C PRO A 19 4.74 6.73 -17.08
N ALA A 20 5.59 7.63 -17.58
CA ALA A 20 6.91 7.83 -17.01
C ALA A 20 6.82 8.23 -15.52
N GLY A 21 7.74 7.72 -14.70
CA GLY A 21 7.72 7.97 -13.26
C GLY A 21 6.69 7.13 -12.48
N THR A 22 6.12 6.09 -13.11
CA THR A 22 5.23 5.14 -12.41
C THR A 22 5.88 4.60 -11.13
N VAL A 23 5.07 4.55 -10.07
CA VAL A 23 5.47 4.13 -8.73
C VAL A 23 4.66 2.91 -8.32
N ASP A 24 5.34 1.85 -7.90
CA ASP A 24 4.69 0.77 -7.13
C ASP A 24 4.62 1.18 -5.66
N VAL A 25 3.45 1.62 -5.18
CA VAL A 25 3.31 2.19 -3.83
C VAL A 25 3.05 1.16 -2.73
N HIS A 26 3.08 -0.13 -3.05
CA HIS A 26 2.85 -1.17 -2.07
C HIS A 26 3.55 -2.46 -2.49
N HIS A 27 4.71 -2.72 -1.91
CA HIS A 27 5.28 -4.06 -1.90
C HIS A 27 5.98 -4.33 -0.57
N HIS A 28 6.34 -5.59 -0.35
CA HIS A 28 7.12 -6.05 0.79
C HIS A 28 8.39 -6.73 0.30
N ILE A 29 9.41 -6.79 1.15
CA ILE A 29 10.54 -7.71 0.95
C ILE A 29 10.65 -8.64 2.14
N TYR A 30 11.16 -9.84 1.90
CA TYR A 30 11.34 -10.84 2.94
C TYR A 30 12.74 -11.47 2.92
N ASP A 31 13.33 -11.63 4.11
CA ASP A 31 14.64 -12.20 4.35
C ASP A 31 14.62 -12.92 5.71
N HIS A 32 14.75 -14.25 5.68
CA HIS A 32 14.72 -15.09 6.87
C HIS A 32 15.88 -14.84 7.86
N SER A 33 16.92 -14.11 7.46
CA SER A 33 18.03 -13.75 8.36
C SER A 33 17.66 -12.65 9.37
N PHE A 34 16.56 -11.92 9.13
CA PHE A 34 16.06 -10.91 10.05
C PHE A 34 15.12 -11.52 11.11
N PRO A 35 15.13 -11.02 12.36
CA PRO A 35 14.23 -11.48 13.40
C PRO A 35 12.76 -11.29 12.99
N THR A 36 11.94 -12.32 13.19
CA THR A 36 10.50 -12.25 12.93
C THR A 36 9.72 -11.96 14.19
N TYR A 37 8.54 -11.37 14.01
CA TYR A 37 7.58 -11.19 15.09
C TYR A 37 7.07 -12.57 15.55
N PRO A 38 6.96 -12.82 16.87
CA PRO A 38 6.51 -14.12 17.39
C PRO A 38 5.21 -14.61 16.72
N GLY A 39 5.25 -15.82 16.17
CA GLY A 39 4.11 -16.45 15.50
C GLY A 39 3.90 -16.04 14.03
N LEU A 40 4.72 -15.15 13.47
CA LEU A 40 4.63 -14.70 12.07
C LEU A 40 5.91 -15.00 11.29
N PRO A 41 6.21 -16.27 10.99
CA PRO A 41 7.43 -16.64 10.28
C PRO A 41 7.42 -16.16 8.82
N VAL A 42 8.61 -15.81 8.31
CA VAL A 42 8.84 -15.65 6.87
C VAL A 42 8.78 -17.02 6.21
N ARG A 43 7.85 -17.20 5.28
CA ARG A 43 7.67 -18.48 4.58
C ARG A 43 8.69 -18.68 3.46
N ARG A 44 9.04 -17.61 2.76
CA ARG A 44 9.96 -17.61 1.63
C ARG A 44 10.59 -16.23 1.49
N ASP A 45 11.88 -16.19 1.20
CA ASP A 45 12.58 -14.94 0.90
C ASP A 45 12.06 -14.34 -0.40
N ALA A 46 11.92 -13.02 -0.40
CA ALA A 46 11.50 -12.22 -1.53
C ALA A 46 12.38 -10.96 -1.52
N SER A 47 13.44 -10.97 -2.30
CA SER A 47 14.48 -9.94 -2.22
C SER A 47 14.10 -8.67 -2.99
N LEU A 48 14.75 -7.55 -2.65
CA LEU A 48 14.62 -6.32 -3.43
C LEU A 48 15.09 -6.51 -4.89
N ALA A 49 16.06 -7.40 -5.12
CA ALA A 49 16.53 -7.74 -6.47
C ALA A 49 15.46 -8.48 -7.29
N ASP A 50 14.70 -9.39 -6.65
CA ASP A 50 13.58 -10.07 -7.31
C ASP A 50 12.47 -9.08 -7.69
N HIS A 51 12.13 -8.16 -6.79
CA HIS A 51 11.20 -7.09 -7.10
C HIS A 51 11.70 -6.16 -8.22
N ALA A 52 13.00 -5.86 -8.26
CA ALA A 52 13.58 -5.05 -9.33
C ALA A 52 13.42 -5.72 -10.70
N ARG A 53 13.48 -7.06 -10.79
CA ARG A 53 13.19 -7.80 -12.03
C ARG A 53 11.73 -7.63 -12.46
N LEU A 54 10.78 -7.73 -11.52
CA LEU A 54 9.37 -7.45 -11.80
C LEU A 54 9.18 -6.01 -12.29
N ARG A 55 9.69 -5.03 -11.56
CA ARG A 55 9.59 -3.62 -11.94
C ARG A 55 10.15 -3.33 -13.33
N ALA A 56 11.29 -3.93 -13.68
CA ALA A 56 11.86 -3.80 -15.01
C ALA A 56 10.93 -4.36 -16.10
N LEU A 57 10.29 -5.51 -15.86
CA LEU A 57 9.30 -6.07 -16.78
C LEU A 57 8.07 -5.14 -16.95
N LEU A 58 7.61 -4.54 -15.85
CA LEU A 58 6.41 -3.71 -15.82
C LEU A 58 6.64 -2.26 -16.27
N GLY A 59 7.89 -1.80 -16.41
CA GLY A 59 8.21 -0.40 -16.69
C GLY A 59 8.05 0.53 -15.48
N VAL A 60 8.14 -0.01 -14.26
CA VAL A 60 8.00 0.74 -13.00
C VAL A 60 9.37 1.24 -12.53
N THR A 61 9.49 2.52 -12.18
CA THR A 61 10.79 3.14 -11.88
C THR A 61 11.01 3.44 -10.41
N ARG A 62 9.94 3.69 -9.66
CA ARG A 62 9.98 4.03 -8.23
C ARG A 62 9.19 3.02 -7.41
N ASN A 63 9.49 2.91 -6.12
CA ASN A 63 8.83 1.96 -5.24
C ASN A 63 8.65 2.48 -3.81
N VAL A 64 7.64 1.95 -3.13
CA VAL A 64 7.43 2.16 -1.70
C VAL A 64 7.42 0.81 -0.99
N LEU A 65 8.44 0.61 -0.17
CA LEU A 65 8.62 -0.52 0.74
C LEU A 65 7.66 -0.38 1.91
N VAL A 66 6.71 -1.30 2.04
CA VAL A 66 5.77 -1.32 3.17
C VAL A 66 6.24 -2.38 4.15
N GLN A 67 6.47 -2.02 5.40
CA GLN A 67 6.82 -2.97 6.45
C GLN A 67 5.69 -4.02 6.64
N PRO A 68 5.97 -5.33 6.48
CA PRO A 68 5.01 -6.38 6.73
C PRO A 68 4.96 -6.72 8.23
N SER A 69 3.81 -7.25 8.70
CA SER A 69 3.65 -7.68 10.09
C SER A 69 4.64 -8.75 10.54
N ALA A 70 5.26 -9.49 9.60
CA ALA A 70 6.26 -10.52 9.87
C ALA A 70 7.48 -10.02 10.65
N TYR A 71 7.80 -8.73 10.58
CA TYR A 71 8.93 -8.14 11.31
C TYR A 71 8.50 -7.23 12.48
N GLY A 72 7.19 -7.04 12.69
CA GLY A 72 6.67 -6.14 13.71
C GLY A 72 7.28 -4.74 13.61
N PHE A 73 7.83 -4.25 14.73
CA PHE A 73 8.50 -2.95 14.82
C PHE A 73 9.95 -2.93 14.31
N ASP A 74 10.53 -4.07 13.89
CA ASP A 74 11.88 -4.12 13.32
C ASP A 74 11.89 -3.69 11.85
N ASN A 75 12.07 -2.39 11.62
CA ASN A 75 12.05 -1.78 10.29
C ASN A 75 13.40 -1.87 9.55
N ARG A 76 14.43 -2.51 10.11
CA ARG A 76 15.82 -2.41 9.60
C ARG A 76 15.95 -2.87 8.16
N LEU A 77 15.29 -3.99 7.80
CA LEU A 77 15.31 -4.51 6.43
C LEU A 77 14.74 -3.51 5.41
N HIS A 78 13.55 -2.96 5.69
CA HIS A 78 12.86 -2.04 4.77
C HIS A 78 13.54 -0.67 4.74
N LEU A 79 14.09 -0.18 5.85
CA LEU A 79 14.84 1.08 5.88
C LEU A 79 16.17 0.97 5.12
N ALA A 80 16.92 -0.13 5.29
CA ALA A 80 18.15 -0.37 4.55
C ALA A 80 17.88 -0.47 3.03
N ALA A 81 16.83 -1.19 2.64
CA ALA A 81 16.40 -1.31 1.25
C ALA A 81 15.96 0.05 0.65
N SER A 82 15.24 0.86 1.42
CA SER A 82 14.82 2.21 1.01
C SER A 82 16.03 3.13 0.82
N ALA A 83 16.95 3.15 1.78
CA ALA A 83 18.18 3.93 1.69
C ALA A 83 19.03 3.55 0.46
N ALA A 84 19.16 2.24 0.18
CA ALA A 84 19.88 1.75 -1.01
C ALA A 84 19.20 2.17 -2.34
N GLY A 85 17.88 2.32 -2.35
CA GLY A 85 17.12 2.83 -3.50
C GLY A 85 17.18 4.35 -3.70
N GLY A 86 17.69 5.10 -2.72
CA GLY A 86 17.92 6.54 -2.79
C GLY A 86 16.67 7.33 -3.15
N ALA A 87 16.80 8.26 -4.10
CA ALA A 87 15.70 9.13 -4.53
C ALA A 87 14.48 8.36 -5.10
N ASN A 88 14.65 7.12 -5.56
CA ASN A 88 13.59 6.32 -6.20
C ASN A 88 12.91 5.32 -5.26
N SER A 89 13.25 5.31 -3.97
CA SER A 89 12.61 4.45 -2.98
C SER A 89 12.18 5.21 -1.74
N ARG A 90 11.07 4.78 -1.14
CA ARG A 90 10.55 5.28 0.13
C ARG A 90 10.09 4.10 0.98
N ALA A 91 9.93 4.32 2.27
CA ALA A 91 9.41 3.33 3.20
C ALA A 91 8.16 3.81 3.95
N VAL A 92 7.24 2.88 4.19
CA VAL A 92 6.20 2.98 5.20
C VAL A 92 6.54 1.98 6.31
N VAL A 93 6.85 2.50 7.49
CA VAL A 93 7.34 1.73 8.65
C VAL A 93 6.20 1.25 9.55
N VAL A 94 6.47 0.37 10.51
CA VAL A 94 5.57 0.09 11.64
C VAL A 94 6.28 0.53 12.90
N VAL A 95 5.67 1.42 13.68
CA VAL A 95 6.26 2.03 14.87
C VAL A 95 5.27 1.98 16.03
N ALA A 96 5.78 1.93 17.26
CA ALA A 96 4.94 2.00 18.46
C ALA A 96 4.39 3.43 18.63
N PRO A 97 3.20 3.62 19.24
CA PRO A 97 2.61 4.95 19.43
C PRO A 97 3.48 5.94 20.22
N ASP A 98 4.35 5.42 21.08
CA ASP A 98 5.28 6.17 21.94
C ASP A 98 6.67 6.38 21.32
N THR A 99 6.90 5.93 20.07
CA THR A 99 8.16 6.15 19.36
C THR A 99 8.51 7.64 19.33
N SER A 100 9.76 7.96 19.68
CA SER A 100 10.21 9.34 19.82
C SER A 100 10.27 10.05 18.46
N LEU A 101 10.12 11.39 18.44
CA LEU A 101 10.27 12.17 17.21
C LEU A 101 11.69 12.04 16.64
N ASP A 102 12.71 11.88 17.48
CA ASP A 102 14.09 11.73 17.03
C ASP A 102 14.31 10.39 16.32
N ASP A 103 13.73 9.30 16.82
CA ASP A 103 13.74 8.01 16.13
C ASP A 103 13.00 8.09 14.80
N LEU A 104 11.85 8.76 14.75
CA LEU A 104 11.11 8.95 13.50
C LEU A 104 11.90 9.79 12.49
N ARG A 105 12.64 10.82 12.94
CA ARG A 105 13.55 11.60 12.08
C ARG A 105 14.71 10.76 11.58
N ALA A 106 15.27 9.88 12.41
CA ALA A 106 16.32 8.95 12.00
C ALA A 106 15.82 7.93 10.95
N MET A 107 14.57 7.48 11.06
CA MET A 107 13.92 6.68 10.01
C MET A 107 13.65 7.51 8.75
N ALA A 108 13.25 8.78 8.90
CA ALA A 108 13.03 9.70 7.78
C ALA A 108 14.30 9.89 6.93
N ALA A 109 15.46 9.99 7.58
CA ALA A 109 16.76 10.08 6.91
C ALA A 109 17.11 8.85 6.05
N GLN A 110 16.43 7.72 6.29
CA GLN A 110 16.54 6.48 5.50
C GLN A 110 15.38 6.31 4.49
N GLY A 111 14.53 7.33 4.33
CA GLY A 111 13.45 7.37 3.35
C GLY A 111 12.06 7.00 3.87
N ALA A 112 11.87 6.86 5.19
CA ALA A 112 10.53 6.69 5.76
C ALA A 112 9.68 7.96 5.61
N VAL A 113 8.42 7.79 5.24
CA VAL A 113 7.47 8.91 4.97
C VAL A 113 6.07 8.71 5.53
N GLY A 114 5.85 7.59 6.22
CA GLY A 114 4.58 7.18 6.78
C GLY A 114 4.74 5.97 7.67
N ALA A 115 3.71 5.67 8.45
CA ALA A 115 3.64 4.43 9.20
C ALA A 115 2.36 3.64 8.87
N ARG A 116 2.37 2.33 9.14
CA ARG A 116 1.28 1.41 8.85
C ARG A 116 0.69 0.82 10.13
N ALA A 117 -0.64 0.75 10.18
CA ALA A 117 -1.40 -0.09 11.09
C ALA A 117 -2.11 -1.21 10.30
N ASN A 118 -1.65 -2.46 10.46
CA ASN A 118 -2.31 -3.65 9.93
C ASN A 118 -3.26 -4.23 10.98
N LEU A 119 -4.51 -3.80 10.94
CA LEU A 119 -5.56 -4.14 11.88
C LEU A 119 -6.29 -5.45 11.53
N VAL A 120 -6.16 -5.93 10.29
CA VAL A 120 -6.64 -7.27 9.89
C VAL A 120 -5.82 -8.35 10.59
N GLN A 121 -4.49 -8.19 10.60
CA GLN A 121 -3.59 -9.10 11.31
C GLN A 121 -3.62 -8.85 12.83
N GLY A 122 -3.93 -7.62 13.26
CA GLY A 122 -4.06 -7.23 14.67
C GLY A 122 -2.74 -7.22 15.44
N VAL A 123 -1.59 -7.29 14.75
CA VAL A 123 -0.26 -7.20 15.37
C VAL A 123 0.74 -6.43 14.48
N PRO A 124 1.68 -5.69 15.10
CA PRO A 124 1.78 -5.42 16.54
C PRO A 124 0.83 -4.32 17.04
N LEU A 125 -0.01 -3.77 16.16
CA LEU A 125 -0.91 -2.65 16.46
C LEU A 125 -2.38 -3.07 16.44
N SER A 126 -3.17 -2.33 17.18
CA SER A 126 -4.61 -2.50 17.37
C SER A 126 -5.38 -1.21 17.05
N PRO A 127 -6.72 -1.24 16.96
CA PRO A 127 -7.51 -0.04 16.69
C PRO A 127 -7.28 1.11 17.68
N SER A 128 -6.98 0.83 18.96
CA SER A 128 -6.71 1.86 19.96
C SER A 128 -5.42 2.64 19.71
N ASP A 129 -4.50 2.10 18.91
CA ASP A 129 -3.23 2.73 18.59
C ASP A 129 -3.35 3.78 17.48
N VAL A 130 -4.45 3.79 16.72
CA VAL A 130 -4.60 4.65 15.54
C VAL A 130 -4.64 6.14 15.88
N ALA A 131 -5.38 6.53 16.92
CA ALA A 131 -5.44 7.93 17.35
C ALA A 131 -4.07 8.48 17.81
N PRO A 132 -3.36 7.83 18.76
CA PRO A 132 -2.06 8.32 19.20
C PRO A 132 -1.01 8.27 18.08
N LEU A 133 -1.01 7.23 17.23
CA LEU A 133 -0.12 7.19 16.06
C LEU A 133 -0.39 8.35 15.11
N GLY A 134 -1.66 8.61 14.78
CA GLY A 134 -1.99 9.70 13.85
C GLY A 134 -1.56 11.08 14.36
N ALA A 135 -1.65 11.33 15.67
CA ALA A 135 -1.11 12.56 16.28
C ALA A 135 0.41 12.65 16.11
N ARG A 136 1.14 11.58 16.42
CA ARG A 136 2.60 11.53 16.28
C ARG A 136 3.05 11.69 14.82
N LEU A 137 2.33 11.10 13.87
CA LEU A 137 2.62 11.19 12.45
C LEU A 137 2.33 12.59 11.88
N ALA A 138 1.33 13.29 12.44
CA ALA A 138 1.05 14.67 12.06
C ALA A 138 2.22 15.61 12.41
N ASP A 139 2.87 15.42 13.57
CA ASP A 139 4.09 16.18 13.95
C ASP A 139 5.23 16.00 12.93
N MET A 140 5.28 14.85 12.25
CA MET A 140 6.28 14.52 11.22
C MET A 140 5.84 14.96 9.81
N GLY A 141 4.61 15.43 9.63
CA GLY A 141 4.00 15.63 8.31
C GLY A 141 3.94 14.32 7.50
N TRP A 142 3.76 13.19 8.18
CA TRP A 142 3.64 11.85 7.62
C TRP A 142 2.17 11.45 7.47
N HIS A 143 1.92 10.33 6.78
CA HIS A 143 0.59 9.73 6.68
C HIS A 143 0.50 8.44 7.51
N LEU A 144 -0.72 8.06 7.88
CA LEU A 144 -1.03 6.75 8.45
C LEU A 144 -1.68 5.87 7.39
N GLN A 145 -1.01 4.77 7.04
CA GLN A 145 -1.55 3.72 6.20
C GLN A 145 -2.34 2.71 7.05
N ILE A 146 -3.56 2.39 6.67
CA ILE A 146 -4.45 1.50 7.41
C ILE A 146 -4.85 0.33 6.52
N PHE A 147 -4.60 -0.88 7.01
CA PHE A 147 -5.18 -2.11 6.49
C PHE A 147 -6.19 -2.66 7.50
N ALA A 148 -7.47 -2.58 7.18
CA ALA A 148 -8.59 -2.96 8.04
C ALA A 148 -9.74 -3.53 7.20
N THR A 149 -10.62 -4.33 7.82
CA THR A 149 -11.85 -4.76 7.14
C THR A 149 -12.81 -3.59 6.99
N PRO A 150 -13.77 -3.64 6.05
CA PRO A 150 -14.77 -2.59 5.90
C PRO A 150 -15.57 -2.35 7.18
N GLU A 151 -15.92 -3.40 7.93
CA GLU A 151 -16.66 -3.30 9.19
C GLU A 151 -15.88 -2.48 10.22
N LEU A 152 -14.58 -2.77 10.36
CA LEU A 152 -13.71 -2.04 11.27
C LEU A 152 -13.50 -0.59 10.83
N ILE A 153 -13.39 -0.32 9.52
CA ILE A 153 -13.33 1.05 8.99
C ILE A 153 -14.61 1.83 9.36
N ALA A 154 -15.77 1.18 9.28
CA ALA A 154 -17.05 1.79 9.67
C ALA A 154 -17.12 2.08 11.18
N GLU A 155 -16.67 1.14 12.01
CA GLU A 155 -16.60 1.31 13.47
C GLU A 155 -15.64 2.46 13.86
N MET A 156 -14.48 2.52 13.22
CA MET A 156 -13.46 3.54 13.50
C MET A 156 -13.78 4.92 12.90
N ALA A 157 -14.93 5.10 12.25
CA ALA A 157 -15.28 6.35 11.59
C ALA A 157 -15.14 7.61 12.48
N PRO A 158 -15.51 7.61 13.78
CA PRO A 158 -15.30 8.76 14.66
C PRO A 158 -13.83 9.16 14.79
N VAL A 159 -12.92 8.17 14.85
CA VAL A 159 -11.47 8.39 14.96
C VAL A 159 -10.92 8.85 13.61
N LEU A 160 -11.18 8.09 12.53
CA LEU A 160 -10.62 8.35 11.20
C LEU A 160 -10.96 9.75 10.67
N ARG A 161 -12.17 10.25 10.95
CA ARG A 161 -12.61 11.58 10.51
C ARG A 161 -11.87 12.72 11.18
N VAL A 162 -11.31 12.53 12.37
CA VAL A 162 -10.64 13.59 13.13
C VAL A 162 -9.13 13.40 13.25
N LEU A 163 -8.57 12.35 12.63
CA LEU A 163 -7.13 12.11 12.61
C LEU A 163 -6.36 13.32 12.04
N PRO A 164 -5.34 13.85 12.73
CA PRO A 164 -4.67 15.06 12.28
C PRO A 164 -3.72 14.82 11.09
N CYS A 165 -3.32 13.58 10.81
CA CYS A 165 -2.54 13.20 9.64
C CYS A 165 -3.44 12.68 8.49
N PRO A 166 -2.95 12.67 7.24
CA PRO A 166 -3.62 11.97 6.15
C PRO A 166 -3.76 10.46 6.42
N VAL A 167 -4.85 9.87 5.95
CA VAL A 167 -5.11 8.43 6.03
C VAL A 167 -4.96 7.79 4.66
N VAL A 168 -4.27 6.66 4.55
CA VAL A 168 -4.15 5.88 3.32
C VAL A 168 -4.80 4.52 3.52
N PHE A 169 -5.91 4.25 2.84
CA PHE A 169 -6.59 2.96 2.88
C PHE A 169 -5.91 1.96 1.95
N ASP A 170 -5.47 0.84 2.51
CA ASP A 170 -4.88 -0.26 1.74
C ASP A 170 -5.96 -1.01 0.94
N HIS A 171 -5.57 -1.54 -0.24
CA HIS A 171 -6.29 -2.54 -1.02
C HIS A 171 -7.78 -2.25 -1.25
N LEU A 172 -8.10 -1.09 -1.86
CA LEU A 172 -9.47 -0.64 -2.11
C LEU A 172 -10.33 -0.54 -0.83
N ALA A 173 -9.69 -0.34 0.32
CA ALA A 173 -10.29 -0.39 1.65
C ALA A 173 -11.01 -1.72 1.96
N LEU A 174 -10.65 -2.80 1.25
CA LEU A 174 -11.30 -4.10 1.25
C LEU A 174 -12.83 -4.06 0.99
N LEU A 175 -13.34 -2.98 0.40
CA LEU A 175 -14.76 -2.86 0.10
C LEU A 175 -15.22 -3.99 -0.83
N PRO A 176 -16.42 -4.56 -0.63
CA PRO A 176 -16.92 -5.61 -1.51
C PRO A 176 -17.10 -5.07 -2.94
N PRO A 177 -16.75 -5.81 -4.00
CA PRO A 177 -16.92 -5.33 -5.37
C PRO A 177 -18.37 -4.95 -5.72
N GLU A 178 -19.33 -5.68 -5.14
CA GLU A 178 -20.77 -5.44 -5.28
C GLU A 178 -21.35 -4.81 -4.01
N GLY A 179 -22.35 -3.96 -4.15
CA GLY A 179 -23.05 -3.35 -3.01
C GLY A 179 -22.21 -2.36 -2.19
N PHE A 180 -20.98 -2.04 -2.58
CA PHE A 180 -20.08 -1.15 -1.81
C PHE A 180 -20.71 0.17 -1.38
N LYS A 181 -21.52 0.82 -2.23
CA LYS A 181 -22.15 2.11 -1.89
C LYS A 181 -23.11 2.03 -0.71
N ALA A 182 -23.73 0.86 -0.49
CA ALA A 182 -24.62 0.62 0.65
C ALA A 182 -23.83 0.26 1.92
N HIS A 183 -22.58 -0.18 1.77
CA HIS A 183 -21.73 -0.55 2.90
C HIS A 183 -21.37 0.70 3.74
N PRO A 184 -21.50 0.67 5.08
CA PRO A 184 -21.23 1.85 5.93
C PRO A 184 -19.82 2.45 5.76
N ALA A 185 -18.82 1.61 5.51
CA ALA A 185 -17.44 2.03 5.27
C ALA A 185 -17.27 2.93 4.03
N TRP A 186 -18.13 2.80 3.01
CA TRP A 186 -18.07 3.63 1.82
C TRP A 186 -18.18 5.11 2.16
N LYS A 187 -19.12 5.48 3.05
CA LYS A 187 -19.29 6.87 3.50
C LYS A 187 -18.07 7.42 4.24
N VAL A 188 -17.27 6.55 4.86
CA VAL A 188 -16.04 6.94 5.55
C VAL A 188 -14.93 7.16 4.54
N VAL A 189 -14.70 6.19 3.66
CA VAL A 189 -13.65 6.22 2.63
C VAL A 189 -13.90 7.35 1.64
N ALA A 190 -15.07 7.38 1.00
CA ALA A 190 -15.45 8.41 0.04
C ALA A 190 -15.39 9.81 0.65
N GLY A 191 -15.95 10.01 1.85
CA GLY A 191 -15.92 11.31 2.53
C GLY A 191 -14.52 11.81 2.86
N LEU A 192 -13.58 10.92 3.20
CA LEU A 192 -12.17 11.30 3.42
C LEU A 192 -11.44 11.61 2.11
N LEU A 193 -11.71 10.84 1.04
CA LEU A 193 -11.16 11.11 -0.30
C LEU A 193 -11.64 12.48 -0.82
N GLU A 194 -12.95 12.74 -0.76
CA GLU A 194 -13.57 14.00 -1.18
C GLU A 194 -13.05 15.20 -0.38
N ALA A 195 -12.81 15.01 0.93
CA ALA A 195 -12.23 16.05 1.79
C ALA A 195 -10.72 16.26 1.59
N GLY A 196 -10.06 15.50 0.71
CA GLY A 196 -8.61 15.59 0.48
C GLY A 196 -7.75 15.15 1.69
N ARG A 197 -8.35 14.42 2.64
CA ARG A 197 -7.69 13.93 3.86
C ARG A 197 -7.42 12.43 3.85
N GLY A 198 -8.14 11.70 3.01
CA GLY A 198 -7.93 10.28 2.73
C GLY A 198 -7.26 10.06 1.38
N TRP A 199 -6.65 8.89 1.26
CA TRP A 199 -6.12 8.30 0.04
C TRP A 199 -6.52 6.83 -0.04
N VAL A 200 -6.55 6.26 -1.24
CA VAL A 200 -6.81 4.83 -1.43
C VAL A 200 -5.78 4.18 -2.36
N LYS A 201 -5.34 2.98 -2.00
CA LYS A 201 -4.45 2.16 -2.84
C LYS A 201 -5.26 1.18 -3.69
N LEU A 202 -5.17 1.31 -5.00
CA LEU A 202 -5.60 0.29 -5.97
C LEU A 202 -4.55 -0.81 -6.03
N SER A 203 -4.80 -1.89 -5.30
CA SER A 203 -3.87 -3.02 -5.14
C SER A 203 -4.61 -4.24 -4.61
N SER A 204 -4.04 -5.44 -4.80
CA SER A 204 -4.55 -6.67 -4.19
C SER A 204 -6.05 -6.97 -4.42
N PRO A 205 -6.58 -6.87 -5.65
CA PRO A 205 -8.01 -7.12 -5.90
C PRO A 205 -8.43 -8.55 -5.55
N TYR A 206 -7.48 -9.50 -5.57
CA TYR A 206 -7.66 -10.89 -5.13
C TYR A 206 -7.88 -11.06 -3.61
N ALA A 207 -7.72 -10.00 -2.81
CA ALA A 207 -8.05 -10.01 -1.38
C ALA A 207 -9.48 -9.55 -1.10
N LEU A 208 -10.21 -9.09 -2.12
CA LEU A 208 -11.62 -8.72 -1.99
C LEU A 208 -12.49 -9.99 -2.00
N PRO A 209 -13.74 -9.90 -1.48
CA PRO A 209 -14.76 -10.90 -1.77
C PRO A 209 -14.92 -11.14 -3.29
N PRO A 210 -15.39 -12.32 -3.72
CA PRO A 210 -15.62 -12.62 -5.13
C PRO A 210 -16.50 -11.55 -5.82
N GLY A 211 -16.11 -11.14 -7.02
CA GLY A 211 -16.84 -10.17 -7.83
C GLY A 211 -15.89 -9.36 -8.73
N ASP A 212 -16.45 -8.65 -9.70
CA ASP A 212 -15.68 -7.74 -10.56
C ASP A 212 -15.46 -6.39 -9.86
N PRO A 213 -14.21 -6.01 -9.53
CA PRO A 213 -13.91 -4.76 -8.83
C PRO A 213 -14.00 -3.52 -9.73
N ALA A 214 -14.24 -3.64 -11.04
CA ALA A 214 -14.17 -2.51 -11.97
C ALA A 214 -15.07 -1.32 -11.55
N ALA A 215 -16.31 -1.60 -11.12
CA ALA A 215 -17.24 -0.56 -10.67
C ALA A 215 -16.79 0.12 -9.37
N LEU A 216 -16.19 -0.63 -8.44
CA LEU A 216 -15.62 -0.11 -7.21
C LEU A 216 -14.40 0.77 -7.49
N ILE A 217 -13.48 0.31 -8.36
CA ILE A 217 -12.29 1.07 -8.77
C ILE A 217 -12.71 2.39 -9.40
N ALA A 218 -13.62 2.36 -10.38
CA ALA A 218 -14.11 3.56 -11.05
C ALA A 218 -14.77 4.54 -10.06
N ALA A 219 -15.52 4.03 -9.09
CA ALA A 219 -16.16 4.87 -8.07
C ALA A 219 -15.15 5.51 -7.10
N LEU A 220 -14.13 4.78 -6.65
CA LEU A 220 -13.07 5.32 -5.80
C LEU A 220 -12.28 6.42 -6.51
N VAL A 221 -11.91 6.19 -7.77
CA VAL A 221 -11.25 7.20 -8.61
C VAL A 221 -12.16 8.42 -8.81
N ALA A 222 -13.46 8.21 -9.04
CA ALA A 222 -14.41 9.30 -9.22
C ALA A 222 -14.62 10.16 -7.97
N CYS A 223 -14.49 9.60 -6.76
CA CYS A 223 -14.52 10.38 -5.51
C CYS A 223 -13.39 11.40 -5.46
N ASN A 224 -12.16 10.99 -5.78
CA ASN A 224 -11.04 11.90 -5.92
C ASN A 224 -9.89 11.26 -6.72
N PRO A 225 -9.72 11.60 -8.01
CA PRO A 225 -8.67 10.99 -8.84
C PRO A 225 -7.27 11.40 -8.38
N GLU A 226 -7.12 12.51 -7.66
CA GLU A 226 -5.84 12.98 -7.11
C GLU A 226 -5.47 12.24 -5.82
N GLN A 227 -6.41 11.59 -5.12
CA GLN A 227 -6.14 10.86 -3.87
C GLN A 227 -6.08 9.33 -4.06
N THR A 228 -5.86 8.89 -5.29
CA THR A 228 -5.83 7.47 -5.63
C THR A 228 -4.45 7.08 -6.14
N VAL A 229 -3.87 6.01 -5.61
CA VAL A 229 -2.52 5.52 -5.98
C VAL A 229 -2.56 4.02 -6.28
N TRP A 230 -1.56 3.50 -7.00
CA TRP A 230 -1.51 2.09 -7.41
C TRP A 230 -0.30 1.33 -6.82
N GLY A 231 -0.46 0.03 -6.54
CA GLY A 231 0.65 -0.84 -6.14
C GLY A 231 0.39 -2.32 -6.42
N THR A 232 1.47 -3.09 -6.53
CA THR A 232 1.42 -4.53 -6.88
C THR A 232 0.96 -5.41 -5.73
N ASN A 233 1.30 -5.00 -4.50
CA ASN A 233 1.27 -5.82 -3.30
C ASN A 233 2.18 -7.06 -3.40
N TRP A 234 3.24 -7.01 -4.23
CA TRP A 234 4.24 -8.07 -4.33
C TRP A 234 4.91 -8.30 -2.96
N PRO A 235 5.19 -9.54 -2.52
CA PRO A 235 5.04 -10.84 -3.20
C PRO A 235 3.69 -11.53 -2.92
N HIS A 236 2.64 -10.74 -2.71
CA HIS A 236 1.24 -11.17 -2.57
C HIS A 236 0.93 -12.00 -1.31
N PRO A 237 1.33 -11.54 -0.10
CA PRO A 237 1.23 -12.33 1.14
C PRO A 237 -0.21 -12.67 1.56
N ASN A 238 -1.20 -11.92 1.08
CA ASN A 238 -2.63 -12.10 1.35
C ASN A 238 -3.40 -12.74 0.18
N ASN A 239 -2.72 -13.25 -0.84
CA ASN A 239 -3.40 -13.93 -1.94
C ASN A 239 -3.85 -15.35 -1.51
N PRO A 240 -5.17 -15.63 -1.47
CA PRO A 240 -5.68 -16.92 -1.01
C PRO A 240 -5.35 -18.09 -1.95
N ALA A 241 -5.09 -17.81 -3.24
CA ALA A 241 -4.82 -18.85 -4.23
C ALA A 241 -3.47 -19.53 -4.05
N LEU A 242 -2.55 -18.95 -3.25
CA LEU A 242 -1.16 -19.38 -3.05
C LEU A 242 -0.31 -19.48 -4.33
N THR A 243 -0.90 -19.22 -5.49
CA THR A 243 -0.25 -19.07 -6.78
C THR A 243 -0.02 -17.59 -7.07
N PRO A 244 1.16 -17.21 -7.59
CA PRO A 244 1.41 -15.84 -7.99
C PRO A 244 0.41 -15.33 -9.04
N PRO A 245 -0.14 -14.12 -8.89
CA PRO A 245 -0.92 -13.49 -9.95
C PRO A 245 -0.03 -13.07 -11.11
N ASP A 246 -0.64 -12.76 -12.25
CA ASP A 246 0.05 -12.05 -13.34
C ASP A 246 -0.09 -10.53 -13.10
N ASP A 247 1.00 -9.90 -12.64
CA ASP A 247 1.00 -8.45 -12.34
C ASP A 247 0.76 -7.57 -13.57
N ALA A 248 1.18 -8.02 -14.76
CA ALA A 248 0.94 -7.28 -16.00
C ALA A 248 -0.55 -7.32 -16.36
N ALA A 249 -1.21 -8.47 -16.18
CA ALA A 249 -2.66 -8.59 -16.33
C ALA A 249 -3.42 -7.78 -15.26
N LEU A 250 -2.93 -7.73 -14.03
CA LEU A 250 -3.53 -6.89 -12.98
C LEU A 250 -3.42 -5.40 -13.29
N ILE A 251 -2.30 -4.93 -13.85
CA ILE A 251 -2.15 -3.56 -14.35
C ILE A 251 -3.19 -3.26 -15.43
N ASP A 252 -3.34 -4.15 -16.42
CA ASP A 252 -4.31 -3.98 -17.49
C ASP A 252 -5.75 -3.92 -16.96
N MET A 253 -6.08 -4.72 -15.94
CA MET A 253 -7.39 -4.69 -15.28
C MET A 253 -7.64 -3.35 -14.59
N PHE A 254 -6.67 -2.85 -13.80
CA PHE A 254 -6.80 -1.53 -13.17
C PHE A 254 -6.91 -0.43 -14.21
N ALA A 255 -6.07 -0.44 -15.24
CA ALA A 255 -6.08 0.55 -16.31
C ALA A 255 -7.41 0.59 -17.08
N ALA A 256 -8.04 -0.57 -17.31
CA ALA A 256 -9.35 -0.65 -17.95
C ALA A 256 -10.48 -0.05 -17.09
N ALA A 257 -10.38 -0.13 -15.76
CA ALA A 257 -11.36 0.41 -14.82
C ALA A 257 -11.14 1.90 -14.49
N ILE A 258 -9.92 2.43 -14.68
CA ILE A 258 -9.59 3.83 -14.44
C ILE A 258 -9.80 4.62 -15.75
N PRO A 259 -10.56 5.74 -15.74
CA PRO A 259 -10.64 6.62 -16.91
C PRO A 259 -9.24 7.06 -17.37
N ALA A 260 -8.95 6.96 -18.68
CA ALA A 260 -7.61 7.20 -19.23
C ALA A 260 -7.00 8.56 -18.85
N ALA A 261 -7.84 9.59 -18.71
CA ALA A 261 -7.42 10.93 -18.28
C ALA A 261 -6.76 10.96 -16.89
N HIS A 262 -7.02 9.95 -16.05
CA HIS A 262 -6.47 9.86 -14.69
C HIS A 262 -5.29 8.90 -14.57
N HIS A 263 -4.89 8.19 -15.62
CA HIS A 263 -3.78 7.21 -15.56
C HIS A 263 -2.47 7.84 -15.06
N THR A 264 -2.11 9.02 -15.59
CA THR A 264 -0.89 9.72 -15.17
C THR A 264 -0.93 10.11 -13.69
N ALA A 265 -2.07 10.57 -13.20
CA ALA A 265 -2.25 10.89 -11.79
C ALA A 265 -2.12 9.63 -10.93
N VAL A 266 -2.92 8.60 -11.22
CA VAL A 266 -3.04 7.39 -10.38
C VAL A 266 -1.77 6.55 -10.35
N PHE A 267 -1.11 6.34 -11.48
CA PHE A 267 0.09 5.50 -11.56
C PHE A 267 1.39 6.23 -11.18
N ALA A 268 1.43 7.57 -11.29
CA ALA A 268 2.68 8.34 -11.09
C ALA A 268 2.50 9.59 -10.21
N GLY A 269 1.76 10.60 -10.69
CA GLY A 269 1.75 11.95 -10.10
C GLY A 269 1.31 11.98 -8.63
N ASN A 270 0.27 11.23 -8.30
CA ASN A 270 -0.29 11.14 -6.96
C ASN A 270 0.69 10.52 -5.96
N ALA A 271 1.38 9.46 -6.38
CA ALA A 271 2.38 8.79 -5.56
C ALA A 271 3.60 9.71 -5.31
N ALA A 272 4.03 10.47 -6.33
CA ALA A 272 5.09 11.46 -6.16
C ALA A 272 4.75 12.49 -5.07
N ARG A 273 3.50 12.97 -5.05
CA ARG A 273 2.99 13.89 -4.02
C ARG A 273 2.86 13.25 -2.64
N LEU A 274 2.23 12.07 -2.54
CA LEU A 274 1.98 11.39 -1.26
C LEU A 274 3.28 10.98 -0.56
N TYR A 275 4.22 10.41 -1.30
CA TYR A 275 5.46 9.83 -0.76
C TYR A 275 6.67 10.74 -0.90
N LYS A 276 6.49 11.97 -1.38
CA LYS A 276 7.53 13.02 -1.45
C LYS A 276 8.74 12.56 -2.26
N PHE A 277 8.50 12.04 -3.46
CA PHE A 277 9.55 11.64 -4.40
C PHE A 277 10.25 12.83 -5.06
#